data_AF-A0A6J5ZUV4-F1
#
_entry.id   AF-A0A6J5ZUV4-F1
#
_cell.length_a   1.000
_cell.length_b   1.000
_cell.length_c   1.000
_cell.angle_alpha   90.00
_cell.angle_beta   90.00
_cell.angle_gamma   90.00
#
_symmetry.space_group_name_H-M   'P 1'
#
loop_
_entity.id
_entity.type
_entity.pdbx_description
1 polymer ?
#
loop_
_entity_poly.entity_id
_entity_poly.type
_entity_poly.pdbx_seq_one_letter_code
_entity_poly.pdbx_strand_id
1 'polypeptide(L)'
;MFANLFAARHNKPSGLRATADPVGPHNDAILRELSQLARQTYVAWGADGDMLARAAAVVPLLREPHCLGVTASGQPRHPLYVRGDVATRPWP
;
A
#
# COMPACT_ATOMS: atom_id res chain seq x y z
N MET A 1 7.23 8.91 6.85
CA MET A 1 6.44 7.99 7.69
C MET A 1 6.11 6.76 6.87
N PHE A 2 5.94 5.60 7.50
CA PHE A 2 5.48 4.38 6.83
C PHE A 2 4.11 3.97 7.40
N ALA A 3 3.24 3.46 6.53
CA ALA A 3 1.95 2.91 6.88
C ALA A 3 1.73 1.60 6.10
N ASN A 4 0.87 0.74 6.64
CA ASN A 4 0.50 -0.52 6.00
C ASN A 4 -0.87 -0.40 5.35
N LEU A 5 -1.12 -1.26 4.35
CA LEU A 5 -2.46 -1.41 3.80
C LEU A 5 -3.48 -1.86 4.86
N PHE A 6 -3.06 -2.59 5.89
CA PHE A 6 -3.92 -3.17 6.92
C PHE A 6 -3.52 -2.67 8.32
N ALA A 7 -4.47 -2.57 9.25
CA ALA A 7 -4.17 -2.29 10.66
C ALA A 7 -3.50 -3.49 11.34
N ALA A 8 -3.94 -4.70 11.00
CA ALA A 8 -3.34 -5.92 11.50
C ALA A 8 -1.94 -6.12 10.89
N ARG A 9 -1.00 -6.63 11.71
CA ARG A 9 0.36 -6.95 11.31
C ARG A 9 0.68 -8.38 11.70
N HIS A 10 1.28 -9.12 10.79
CA HIS A 10 1.70 -10.49 11.04
C HIS A 10 3.04 -10.75 10.39
N ASN A 11 3.84 -11.65 10.97
CA ASN A 11 5.11 -12.11 10.40
C ASN A 11 4.95 -13.07 9.20
N LYS A 12 3.70 -13.48 8.89
CA LYS A 12 3.36 -14.43 7.82
C LYS A 12 2.06 -13.98 7.15
N PRO A 13 1.96 -14.02 5.82
CA PRO A 13 0.72 -13.64 5.11
C PRO A 13 -0.51 -14.44 5.53
N SER A 14 -0.35 -15.71 5.90
CA SER A 14 -1.45 -16.57 6.36
C SER A 14 -2.12 -16.06 7.62
N GLY A 15 -1.36 -15.51 8.58
CA GLY A 15 -1.92 -14.96 9.81
C GLY A 15 -2.72 -13.67 9.57
N LEU A 16 -2.28 -12.84 8.62
CA LEU A 16 -3.05 -11.68 8.19
C LEU A 16 -4.37 -12.10 7.54
N ARG A 17 -4.35 -13.13 6.67
CA ARG A 17 -5.56 -13.68 6.02
C ARG A 17 -6.54 -14.33 7.01
N ALA A 18 -6.05 -14.86 8.12
CA ALA A 18 -6.87 -15.46 9.17
C ALA A 18 -7.44 -14.45 10.17
N THR A 19 -7.02 -13.18 10.10
CA THR A 19 -7.55 -12.13 10.99
C THR A 19 -8.97 -11.78 10.56
N ALA A 20 -9.91 -11.72 11.51
CA ALA A 20 -11.33 -11.50 11.22
C ALA A 20 -11.60 -10.11 10.58
N ASP A 21 -10.97 -9.07 11.10
CA ASP A 21 -10.97 -7.72 10.52
C ASP A 21 -9.53 -7.19 10.44
N PRO A 22 -8.79 -7.53 9.36
CA PRO A 22 -7.41 -7.08 9.21
C PRO A 22 -7.32 -5.60 8.83
N VAL A 23 -8.38 -5.03 8.25
CA VAL A 23 -8.42 -3.62 7.85
C VAL A 23 -8.51 -2.75 9.08
N GLY A 24 -9.42 -3.07 10.00
CA GLY A 24 -9.65 -2.33 11.22
C GLY A 24 -10.41 -1.01 10.99
N PRO A 25 -11.16 -0.53 11.99
CA PRO A 25 -12.12 0.57 11.82
C PRO A 25 -11.50 1.94 11.51
N HIS A 26 -10.22 2.16 11.86
CA HIS A 26 -9.58 3.48 11.76
C HIS A 26 -8.54 3.58 10.64
N ASN A 27 -8.17 2.46 10.01
CA ASN A 27 -7.00 2.42 9.14
C ASN A 27 -7.17 3.31 7.90
N ASP A 28 -8.36 3.35 7.32
CA ASP A 28 -8.66 4.19 6.16
C ASP A 28 -8.62 5.68 6.50
N ALA A 29 -9.14 6.06 7.66
CA ALA A 29 -9.07 7.44 8.13
C ALA A 29 -7.61 7.89 8.31
N ILE A 30 -6.80 7.04 8.94
CA ILE A 30 -5.38 7.29 9.16
C ILE A 30 -4.62 7.36 7.82
N LEU A 31 -4.82 6.42 6.91
CA LEU A 31 -4.15 6.44 5.59
C LEU A 31 -4.47 7.71 4.80
N ARG A 32 -5.72 8.16 4.82
CA ARG A 32 -6.14 9.42 4.20
C ARG A 32 -5.42 10.61 4.83
N GLU A 33 -5.44 10.71 6.16
CA GLU A 33 -4.81 11.81 6.90
C GLU A 33 -3.30 11.86 6.64
N LEU A 34 -2.63 10.71 6.73
CA LEU A 34 -1.19 10.60 6.48
C LEU A 34 -0.83 11.01 5.05
N SER A 35 -1.65 10.63 4.07
CA SER A 35 -1.42 11.01 2.67
C SER A 35 -1.61 12.52 2.44
N GLN A 36 -2.56 13.15 3.14
CA GLN A 36 -2.78 14.60 3.09
C GLN A 36 -1.64 15.39 3.74
N LEU A 37 -1.11 14.90 4.86
CA LEU A 37 0.02 15.52 5.56
C LEU A 37 1.37 15.30 4.86
N ALA A 38 1.49 14.24 4.06
CA ALA A 38 2.72 13.93 3.35
C ALA A 38 2.99 14.93 2.22
N ARG A 39 4.26 15.35 2.10
CA ARG A 39 4.74 16.09 0.92
C ARG A 39 4.55 15.29 -0.36
N GLN A 40 4.80 13.99 -0.30
CA GLN A 40 4.60 13.03 -1.40
C GLN A 40 4.25 11.67 -0.80
N THR A 41 3.29 10.98 -1.40
CA THR A 41 2.92 9.61 -1.03
C THR A 41 3.58 8.63 -2.00
N TYR A 42 4.26 7.61 -1.46
CA TYR A 42 4.81 6.50 -2.23
C TYR A 42 4.16 5.19 -1.82
N VAL A 43 3.81 4.37 -2.81
CA VAL A 43 3.17 3.07 -2.64
C VAL A 43 4.10 1.96 -3.13
N ALA A 44 4.18 0.88 -2.35
CA ALA A 44 5.16 -0.18 -2.59
C ALA A 44 4.82 -1.51 -1.89
N TRP A 45 3.55 -1.93 -1.91
CA TRP A 45 3.08 -3.12 -1.18
C TRP A 45 3.25 -4.46 -1.91
N GLY A 46 3.66 -4.45 -3.18
CA GLY A 46 3.89 -5.68 -3.95
C GLY A 46 2.60 -6.40 -4.35
N ALA A 47 2.73 -7.65 -4.80
CA ALA A 47 1.63 -8.41 -5.40
C ALA A 47 0.49 -8.75 -4.42
N ASP A 48 0.76 -8.79 -3.11
CA ASP A 48 -0.26 -9.08 -2.10
C ASP A 48 -1.22 -7.91 -1.82
N GLY A 49 -1.05 -6.76 -2.48
CA GLY A 49 -1.94 -5.60 -2.34
C GLY A 49 -3.40 -5.87 -2.67
N ASP A 50 -3.67 -6.87 -3.52
CA ASP A 50 -5.03 -7.24 -3.94
C ASP A 50 -5.78 -8.11 -2.92
N MET A 51 -5.13 -8.51 -1.84
CA MET A 51 -5.83 -9.19 -0.74
C MET A 51 -7.01 -8.34 -0.29
N LEU A 52 -8.23 -8.90 -0.29
CA LEU A 52 -9.48 -8.21 0.07
C LEU A 52 -9.75 -6.94 -0.77
N ALA A 53 -9.30 -6.91 -2.03
CA ALA A 53 -9.36 -5.72 -2.90
C ALA A 53 -8.75 -4.47 -2.24
N ARG A 54 -7.76 -4.67 -1.37
CA ARG A 54 -7.34 -3.62 -0.44
C ARG A 54 -6.66 -2.45 -1.14
N ALA A 55 -5.80 -2.72 -2.10
CA ALA A 55 -5.19 -1.68 -2.93
C ALA A 55 -6.26 -0.78 -3.57
N ALA A 56 -7.29 -1.37 -4.18
CA ALA A 56 -8.39 -0.64 -4.84
C ALA A 56 -9.20 0.22 -3.84
N ALA A 57 -9.38 -0.25 -2.61
CA ALA A 57 -10.05 0.53 -1.55
C ALA A 57 -9.19 1.70 -1.03
N VAL A 58 -7.85 1.55 -1.03
CA VAL A 58 -6.92 2.55 -0.50
C VAL A 58 -6.57 3.63 -1.52
N VAL A 59 -6.44 3.29 -2.80
CA VAL A 59 -6.06 4.26 -3.86
C VAL A 59 -6.85 5.57 -3.79
N PRO A 60 -8.19 5.58 -3.69
CA PRO A 60 -8.97 6.81 -3.64
C PRO A 60 -8.74 7.65 -2.38
N LEU A 61 -8.10 7.08 -1.36
CA LEU A 61 -7.78 7.76 -0.09
C LEU A 61 -6.46 8.53 -0.18
N LEU A 62 -5.63 8.23 -1.18
CA LEU A 62 -4.27 8.76 -1.30
C LEU A 62 -4.24 9.97 -2.24
N ARG A 63 -3.48 11.00 -1.85
CA ARG A 63 -3.18 12.15 -2.69
C ARG A 63 -1.99 11.82 -3.60
N GLU A 64 -2.27 11.75 -4.90
CA GLU A 64 -1.26 11.62 -5.98
C GLU A 64 -0.20 10.55 -5.69
N PRO A 65 -0.59 9.27 -5.48
CA PRO A 65 0.36 8.23 -5.11
C PRO A 65 1.38 7.97 -6.23
N HIS A 66 2.64 7.82 -5.85
CA HIS A 66 3.73 7.44 -6.75
C HIS A 66 4.23 6.03 -6.45
N CYS A 67 4.73 5.32 -7.46
CA CYS A 67 5.34 4.00 -7.32
C CYS A 67 6.74 3.97 -7.96
N LEU A 68 7.50 2.93 -7.62
CA LEU A 68 8.80 2.61 -8.24
C LEU A 68 8.65 1.70 -9.48
N GLY A 69 7.42 1.47 -9.93
CA GLY A 69 7.09 0.51 -10.98
C GLY A 69 5.94 -0.40 -10.56
N VAL A 70 5.44 -1.19 -11.51
CA VAL A 70 4.29 -2.08 -11.30
C VAL A 70 4.62 -3.53 -11.60
N THR A 71 3.96 -4.46 -10.90
CA THR A 71 3.94 -5.88 -11.21
C THR A 71 3.16 -6.16 -12.50
N ALA A 72 3.15 -7.41 -12.97
CA ALA A 72 2.32 -7.81 -14.11
C ALA A 72 0.80 -7.61 -13.85
N SER A 73 0.37 -7.65 -12.59
CA SER A 73 -1.01 -7.38 -12.17
C SER A 73 -1.31 -5.90 -11.94
N GLY A 74 -0.36 -4.99 -12.21
CA GLY A 74 -0.56 -3.54 -12.03
C GLY A 74 -0.30 -3.03 -10.61
N GLN A 75 0.05 -3.89 -9.65
CA GLN A 75 0.33 -3.48 -8.26
C GLN A 75 1.69 -2.78 -8.13
N PRO A 76 1.87 -1.82 -7.22
CA PRO A 76 3.16 -1.17 -6.96
C PRO A 76 4.21 -2.19 -6.52
N ARG A 77 5.38 -2.17 -7.14
CA ARG A 77 6.47 -3.07 -6.76
C ARG A 77 6.97 -2.75 -5.36
N HIS A 78 7.26 -3.79 -4.60
CA HIS A 78 7.97 -3.65 -3.33
C HIS A 78 9.41 -3.17 -3.59
N PRO A 79 9.98 -2.24 -2.79
CA PRO A 79 11.26 -1.61 -3.10
C PRO A 79 12.42 -2.62 -3.16
N LEU A 80 12.31 -3.73 -2.40
CA LEU A 80 13.28 -4.83 -2.41
C LEU A 80 13.51 -5.45 -3.80
N TYR A 81 12.52 -5.36 -4.70
CA TYR A 81 12.57 -5.94 -6.04
C TYR A 81 12.79 -4.91 -7.14
N VAL A 82 13.28 -3.72 -6.79
CA VAL A 82 13.57 -2.62 -7.72
C VAL A 82 15.01 -2.16 -7.54
N ARG A 83 15.66 -1.71 -8.62
CA ARG A 83 17.00 -1.12 -8.54
C ARG A 83 16.95 0.20 -7.77
N GLY A 84 18.02 0.52 -7.05
CA GLY A 84 18.09 1.73 -6.22
C GLY A 84 18.12 3.05 -6.98
N ASP A 85 18.34 3.02 -8.31
CA ASP A 85 18.41 4.17 -9.20
C ASP A 85 17.08 4.46 -9.93
N VAL A 86 16.01 3.73 -9.61
CA VAL A 86 14.72 3.89 -10.30
C VAL A 86 14.02 5.17 -9.89
N ALA A 87 13.66 5.98 -10.91
CA ALA A 87 12.81 7.14 -10.74
C ALA A 87 11.37 6.72 -10.39
N THR A 88 10.76 7.49 -9.49
CA THR A 88 9.35 7.31 -9.13
C THR A 88 8.44 7.82 -10.24
N ARG A 89 7.27 7.22 -10.39
CA ARG A 89 6.25 7.65 -11.36
C ARG A 89 4.85 7.66 -10.73
N PRO A 90 3.91 8.46 -11.24
CA PRO A 90 2.51 8.39 -10.84
C PRO A 90 1.97 6.96 -10.94
N TRP A 91 1.18 6.56 -9.94
CA TRP A 91 0.46 5.29 -9.94
C TRP A 91 -1.05 5.56 -10.04
N PRO A 92 -1.76 4.93 -10.98
CA PRO A 92 -3.20 5.14 -11.18
C PRO A 92 -4.07 4.53 -10.08
#